data_AF-A0A9Q3EEJ8-F1
#
_entry.id   AF-A0A9Q3EEJ8-F1
#
_cell.length_a   1.000
_cell.length_b   1.000
_cell.length_c   1.000
_cell.angle_alpha   90.00
_cell.angle_beta   90.00
_cell.angle_gamma   90.00
#
_symmetry.space_group_name_H-M   'P 1'
#
loop_
_entity.id
_entity.type
_entity.pdbx_description
1 polymer ?
#
loop_
_entity_poly.entity_id
_entity_poly.type
_entity_poly.pdbx_seq_one_letter_code
_entity_poly.pdbx_strand_id
1 'polypeptide(L)'
;MTVISHLPANTTLWNDAMKQADRMGFFPNDELHNLTTRGVIKTVLLPRGKREIGFSVQLKCKFYTDNRLVKNKVRTCAQGFSQQPGVDYDNTFSPIGKFISLRALLAIYSNNNLEINHMDAMEAFLNPSLKEEIYLNITTFVRRNDKNKFWRFK
;
A
#
# COMPACT_ATOMS: atom_id res chain seq x y z
N MET A 1 16.10 13.37 -14.96
CA MET A 1 16.20 14.00 -13.62
C MET A 1 16.02 12.92 -12.56
N THR A 2 17.01 12.72 -11.71
CA THR A 2 16.97 11.70 -10.65
C THR A 2 16.22 12.25 -9.44
N VAL A 3 15.36 11.45 -8.83
CA VAL A 3 14.58 11.81 -7.65
C VAL A 3 15.15 11.06 -6.45
N ILE A 4 15.49 11.77 -5.38
CA ILE A 4 15.99 11.20 -4.12
C ILE A 4 14.83 11.17 -3.12
N SER A 5 14.72 10.08 -2.37
CA SER A 5 13.71 9.96 -1.31
C SER A 5 14.35 10.11 0.06
N HIS A 6 13.84 11.05 0.85
CA HIS A 6 14.20 11.20 2.26
C HIS A 6 13.01 10.85 3.14
N LEU A 7 13.31 10.33 4.33
CA LEU A 7 12.32 10.35 5.40
C LEU A 7 12.11 11.82 5.80
N PRO A 8 10.87 12.26 6.06
CA PRO A 8 10.67 13.56 6.69
C PRO A 8 11.50 13.61 7.98
N ALA A 9 12.18 14.73 8.20
CA ALA A 9 13.01 14.91 9.39
C ALA A 9 12.14 14.69 10.63
N ASN A 10 12.58 13.82 11.55
CA ASN A 10 11.94 13.45 12.82
C ASN A 10 10.65 12.61 12.79
N THR A 11 10.29 11.96 11.66
CA THR A 11 8.99 11.28 11.56
C THR A 11 9.05 9.83 11.04
N THR A 12 8.71 8.89 11.92
CA THR A 12 8.37 7.50 11.53
C THR A 12 6.88 7.19 11.69
N LEU A 13 6.15 8.01 12.47
CA LEU A 13 4.77 7.76 12.84
C LEU A 13 3.84 8.87 12.33
N TRP A 14 2.65 8.48 11.86
CA TRP A 14 1.59 9.37 11.39
C TRP A 14 1.29 10.53 12.35
N ASN A 15 1.27 10.23 13.66
CA ASN A 15 1.00 11.22 14.70
C ASN A 15 2.05 12.33 14.78
N ASP A 16 3.29 12.03 14.46
CA ASP A 16 4.37 13.02 14.48
C ASP A 16 4.35 13.86 13.20
N ALA A 17 3.96 13.26 12.07
CA ALA A 17 3.81 13.98 10.80
C ALA A 17 2.68 15.01 10.85
N MET A 18 1.59 14.67 11.54
CA MET A 18 0.46 15.58 11.71
C MET A 18 0.77 16.80 12.60
N LYS A 19 1.89 16.77 13.33
CA LYS A 19 2.37 17.93 14.11
C LYS A 19 3.24 18.89 13.30
N GLN A 20 3.72 18.48 12.13
CA GLN A 20 4.64 19.29 11.32
C GLN A 20 3.90 20.36 10.50
N ALA A 21 4.62 21.41 10.10
CA ALA A 21 4.06 22.51 9.31
C ALA A 21 3.67 22.07 7.88
N ASP A 22 4.41 21.11 7.32
CA ASP A 22 4.21 20.52 6.00
C ASP A 22 3.16 19.39 5.97
N ARG A 23 2.47 19.13 7.10
CA ARG A 23 1.43 18.09 7.24
C ARG A 23 0.37 18.12 6.13
N MET A 24 0.07 19.33 5.63
CA MET A 24 -0.92 19.53 4.58
C MET A 24 -0.49 18.90 3.26
N GLY A 25 0.81 18.80 3.00
CA GLY A 25 1.31 18.17 1.77
C GLY A 25 1.10 16.67 1.73
N PHE A 26 0.75 16.00 2.84
CA PHE A 26 0.42 14.57 2.86
C PHE A 26 -1.08 14.29 2.63
N PHE A 27 -1.89 15.35 2.49
CA PHE A 27 -3.33 15.29 2.23
C PHE A 27 -3.72 16.21 1.06
N PRO A 28 -4.52 15.76 0.08
CA PRO A 28 -5.18 14.45 -0.04
C PRO A 28 -4.21 13.32 -0.44
N ASN A 29 -4.46 12.12 0.08
CA ASN A 29 -3.73 10.91 -0.32
C ASN A 29 -4.48 10.22 -1.46
N ASP A 30 -3.89 10.25 -2.67
CA ASP A 30 -4.40 9.59 -3.88
C ASP A 30 -4.77 8.12 -3.62
N GLU A 31 -3.94 7.39 -2.86
CA GLU A 31 -4.14 5.97 -2.58
C GLU A 31 -5.43 5.72 -1.76
N LEU A 32 -5.64 6.52 -0.72
CA LEU A 32 -6.84 6.41 0.11
C LEU A 32 -8.10 6.84 -0.64
N HIS A 33 -7.98 7.89 -1.46
CA HIS A 33 -9.05 8.30 -2.35
C HIS A 33 -9.42 7.16 -3.30
N ASN A 34 -8.44 6.52 -3.94
CA ASN A 34 -8.70 5.43 -4.90
C ASN A 34 -9.28 4.19 -4.22
N LEU A 35 -8.82 3.83 -3.02
CA LEU A 35 -9.40 2.75 -2.21
C LEU A 35 -10.87 2.99 -1.86
N THR A 36 -11.23 4.25 -1.57
CA THR A 36 -12.60 4.64 -1.21
C THR A 36 -13.49 4.72 -2.45
N THR A 37 -13.04 5.40 -3.50
CA THR A 37 -13.77 5.62 -4.75
C THR A 37 -14.05 4.31 -5.48
N ARG A 38 -13.09 3.36 -5.46
CA ARG A 38 -13.30 2.01 -6.03
C ARG A 38 -14.11 1.07 -5.14
N GLY A 39 -14.49 1.51 -3.94
CA GLY A 39 -15.30 0.71 -3.00
C GLY A 39 -14.59 -0.52 -2.44
N VAL A 40 -13.25 -0.55 -2.50
CA VAL A 40 -12.41 -1.63 -1.96
C VAL A 40 -12.45 -1.63 -0.43
N ILE A 41 -12.54 -0.44 0.17
CA ILE A 41 -12.63 -0.27 1.62
C ILE A 41 -14.01 0.22 2.03
N LYS A 42 -14.55 -0.37 3.09
CA LYS A 42 -15.75 0.14 3.79
C LYS A 42 -15.50 0.31 5.27
N THR A 43 -15.98 1.42 5.82
CA THR A 43 -15.93 1.66 7.26
C THR A 43 -17.05 0.89 7.95
N VAL A 44 -16.70 -0.03 8.85
CA VAL A 44 -17.64 -0.92 9.56
C VAL A 44 -17.27 -1.03 11.04
N LEU A 45 -18.19 -1.48 11.87
CA LEU A 45 -17.87 -1.97 13.21
C LEU A 45 -17.27 -3.37 13.11
N LEU A 46 -16.35 -3.73 14.02
CA LEU A 46 -15.79 -5.07 14.06
C LEU A 46 -16.88 -6.06 14.51
N PRO A 47 -17.22 -7.08 13.68
CA PRO A 47 -18.18 -8.09 14.07
C PRO A 47 -17.65 -8.95 15.22
N ARG A 48 -18.55 -9.46 16.06
CA ARG A 48 -18.18 -10.33 17.18
C ARG A 48 -17.46 -11.58 16.68
N GLY A 49 -16.28 -11.87 17.23
CA GLY A 49 -15.48 -13.06 16.89
C GLY A 49 -14.57 -12.92 15.68
N LYS A 50 -14.53 -11.75 15.03
CA LYS A 50 -13.53 -11.44 13.99
C LYS A 50 -12.29 -10.79 14.62
N ARG A 51 -11.12 -11.04 14.03
CA ARG A 51 -9.84 -10.45 14.46
C ARG A 51 -9.49 -9.28 13.55
N GLU A 52 -9.11 -8.16 14.14
CA GLU A 52 -8.50 -7.07 13.37
C GLU A 52 -7.03 -7.34 13.05
N ILE A 53 -6.56 -6.70 11.97
CA ILE A 53 -5.15 -6.56 11.63
C ILE A 53 -4.78 -5.10 11.84
N GLY A 54 -3.59 -4.84 12.37
CA GLY A 54 -3.14 -3.47 12.54
C GLY A 54 -2.93 -2.74 11.21
N PHE A 55 -3.05 -1.42 11.23
CA PHE A 55 -2.82 -0.56 10.07
C PHE A 55 -1.66 0.38 10.35
N SER A 56 -0.77 0.52 9.37
CA SER A 56 0.33 1.47 9.43
C SER A 56 0.38 2.32 8.16
N VAL A 57 0.91 3.54 8.33
CA VAL A 57 1.13 4.47 7.24
C VAL A 57 2.60 4.86 7.20
N GLN A 58 3.20 4.72 6.03
CA GLN A 58 4.56 5.18 5.77
C GLN A 58 4.52 6.47 4.98
N LEU A 59 5.30 7.45 5.43
CA LEU A 59 5.40 8.76 4.82
C LEU A 59 6.81 8.94 4.27
N LYS A 60 6.92 9.41 3.04
CA LYS A 60 8.20 9.73 2.40
C LYS A 60 8.08 11.01 1.59
N CYS A 61 9.07 11.87 1.69
CA CYS A 61 9.16 13.06 0.85
C CYS A 61 10.13 12.76 -0.29
N LYS A 62 9.69 12.99 -1.53
CA LYS A 62 10.54 12.87 -2.72
C LYS A 62 11.04 14.26 -3.10
N PHE A 63 12.35 14.38 -3.27
CA PHE A 63 13.02 15.61 -3.66
C PHE A 63 13.79 15.39 -4.97
N TYR A 64 13.95 16.46 -5.74
CA TYR A 64 14.92 16.49 -6.82
C TYR A 64 16.34 16.56 -6.24
N THR A 65 17.34 16.35 -7.09
CA THR A 65 18.75 16.50 -6.70
C THR A 65 19.12 17.91 -6.24
N ASP A 66 18.31 18.93 -6.59
CA ASP A 66 18.46 20.32 -6.15
C ASP A 66 17.67 20.65 -4.87
N ASN A 67 17.23 19.62 -4.12
CA ASN A 67 16.45 19.70 -2.89
C ASN A 67 15.05 20.33 -3.03
N ARG A 68 14.53 20.51 -4.24
CA ARG A 68 13.13 20.92 -4.42
C ARG A 68 12.18 19.75 -4.19
N LEU A 69 11.09 19.99 -3.45
CA LEU A 69 10.07 18.96 -3.19
C LEU A 69 9.35 18.57 -4.49
N VAL A 70 9.40 17.29 -4.83
CA VAL A 70 8.71 16.69 -5.99
C VAL A 70 7.30 16.29 -5.59
N LYS A 71 7.19 15.44 -4.56
CA LYS A 71 5.93 14.82 -4.12
C LYS A 71 6.08 14.25 -2.72
N ASN A 72 5.06 14.44 -1.90
CA ASN A 72 4.88 13.67 -0.67
C ASN A 72 4.19 12.35 -1.02
N LYS A 73 4.82 11.25 -0.63
CA LYS A 73 4.33 9.90 -0.87
C LYS A 73 3.83 9.33 0.45
N VAL A 74 2.55 9.02 0.46
CA VAL A 74 1.90 8.25 1.52
C VAL A 74 1.78 6.81 1.02
N ARG A 75 2.04 5.83 1.89
CA ARG A 75 1.75 4.42 1.65
C ARG A 75 0.93 3.88 2.79
N THR A 76 -0.20 3.30 2.46
CA THR A 76 -1.05 2.59 3.40
C THR A 76 -0.68 1.10 3.44
N CYS A 77 -0.52 0.52 4.62
CA CYS A 77 -0.08 -0.88 4.77
C CYS A 77 -0.87 -1.60 5.87
N ALA A 78 -1.41 -2.77 5.53
CA ALA A 78 -1.85 -3.73 6.52
C ALA A 78 -0.63 -4.36 7.21
N GLN A 79 -0.68 -4.52 8.53
CA GLN A 79 0.39 -5.12 9.32
C GLN A 79 0.38 -6.65 9.16
N GLY A 80 1.08 -7.15 8.15
CA GLY A 80 1.12 -8.57 7.78
C GLY A 80 1.81 -9.51 8.78
N PHE A 81 2.38 -9.02 9.89
CA PHE A 81 3.05 -9.85 10.89
C PHE A 81 2.11 -10.66 11.79
N SER A 82 0.81 -10.65 11.50
CA SER A 82 -0.21 -11.41 12.24
C SER A 82 -0.48 -12.81 11.69
N GLN A 83 0.27 -13.23 10.67
CA GLN A 83 0.14 -14.55 10.03
C GLN A 83 0.45 -15.68 11.03
N GLN A 84 -0.42 -16.69 11.07
CA GLN A 84 -0.22 -17.89 11.88
C GLN A 84 0.34 -19.05 11.04
N PRO A 85 1.44 -19.70 11.47
CA PRO A 85 1.91 -20.95 10.87
C PRO A 85 0.79 -21.99 10.80
N GLY A 86 0.64 -22.68 9.66
CA GLY A 86 -0.41 -23.69 9.44
C GLY A 86 -1.83 -23.15 9.22
N VAL A 87 -2.03 -21.82 9.22
CA VAL A 87 -3.33 -21.18 8.93
C VAL A 87 -3.18 -20.26 7.72
N ASP A 88 -2.36 -19.21 7.84
CA ASP A 88 -2.21 -18.17 6.82
C ASP A 88 -0.82 -18.21 6.16
N TYR A 89 0.13 -18.90 6.78
CA TYR A 89 1.55 -18.88 6.38
C TYR A 89 1.82 -19.63 5.08
N ASP A 90 1.15 -20.78 4.88
CA ASP A 90 1.39 -21.66 3.74
C ASP A 90 0.64 -21.24 2.47
N ASN A 91 -0.31 -20.29 2.61
CA ASN A 91 -1.07 -19.72 1.50
C ASN A 91 -0.35 -18.51 0.90
N THR A 92 0.86 -18.71 0.37
CA THR A 92 1.61 -17.66 -0.31
C THR A 92 1.17 -17.55 -1.77
N PHE A 93 0.00 -16.96 -2.02
CA PHE A 93 -0.45 -16.62 -3.38
C PHE A 93 0.27 -15.35 -3.86
N SER A 94 1.56 -15.49 -4.15
CA SER A 94 2.25 -14.45 -4.93
C SER A 94 2.01 -14.74 -6.40
N PRO A 95 1.31 -13.86 -7.16
CA PRO A 95 1.08 -14.03 -8.59
C PRO A 95 2.36 -13.69 -9.40
N ILE A 96 3.53 -14.05 -8.88
CA ILE A 96 4.79 -13.84 -9.57
C ILE A 96 4.97 -15.01 -10.54
N GLY A 97 4.86 -14.71 -11.84
CA GLY A 97 5.22 -15.67 -12.88
C GLY A 97 6.63 -16.21 -12.64
N LYS A 98 6.84 -17.51 -12.89
CA LYS A 98 8.16 -18.13 -12.69
C LYS A 98 9.21 -17.41 -13.54
N PHE A 99 10.35 -17.07 -12.94
CA PHE A 99 11.47 -16.44 -13.67
C PHE A 99 11.95 -17.25 -14.87
N ILE A 100 11.83 -18.59 -14.81
CA ILE A 100 12.13 -19.48 -15.94
C ILE A 100 11.25 -19.15 -17.15
N SER A 101 9.95 -18.97 -16.94
CA SER A 101 9.01 -18.61 -18.01
C SER A 101 9.31 -17.23 -18.58
N LEU A 102 9.61 -16.24 -17.72
CA LEU A 102 10.02 -14.91 -18.17
C LEU A 102 11.30 -14.98 -19.02
N ARG A 103 12.33 -15.70 -18.56
CA ARG A 103 13.59 -15.86 -19.30
C ARG A 103 13.40 -16.57 -20.64
N ALA A 104 12.57 -17.61 -20.68
CA ALA A 104 12.25 -18.31 -21.93
C ALA A 104 11.57 -17.35 -22.94
N LEU A 105 10.62 -16.54 -22.47
CA LEU A 105 9.97 -15.52 -23.30
C LEU A 105 10.98 -14.50 -23.82
N LEU A 106 11.84 -13.95 -22.95
CA LEU A 106 12.90 -13.01 -23.36
C LEU A 106 13.85 -13.63 -24.41
N ALA A 107 14.24 -14.89 -24.25
CA ALA A 107 15.11 -15.59 -25.21
C ALA A 107 14.44 -15.75 -26.58
N ILE A 108 13.15 -16.11 -26.62
CA ILE A 108 12.38 -16.21 -27.86
C ILE A 108 12.29 -14.85 -28.54
N TYR A 109 11.98 -13.78 -27.80
CA TYR A 109 11.87 -12.44 -28.36
C TYR A 109 13.21 -11.95 -28.91
N SER A 110 14.31 -12.17 -28.16
CA SER A 110 15.66 -11.83 -28.61
C SER A 110 16.06 -12.60 -29.88
N ASN A 111 15.70 -13.89 -29.99
CA ASN A 111 16.03 -14.71 -31.15
C ASN A 111 15.24 -14.31 -32.40
N ASN A 112 14.02 -13.80 -32.23
CA ASN A 112 13.16 -13.35 -33.32
C ASN A 112 13.24 -11.84 -33.58
N ASN A 113 14.17 -11.15 -32.91
CA ASN A 113 14.38 -9.71 -33.02
C ASN A 113 13.10 -8.88 -32.79
N LEU A 114 12.29 -9.29 -31.79
CA LEU A 114 11.01 -8.69 -31.45
C LEU A 114 11.18 -7.64 -30.34
N GLU A 115 10.41 -6.56 -30.42
CA GLU A 115 10.36 -5.54 -29.38
C GLU A 115 9.49 -5.98 -28.19
N ILE A 116 9.91 -5.60 -26.97
CA ILE A 116 9.19 -5.85 -25.74
C ILE A 116 8.77 -4.52 -25.13
N ASN A 117 7.46 -4.33 -25.01
CA ASN A 117 6.89 -3.20 -24.27
C ASN A 117 6.42 -3.69 -22.90
N HIS A 118 6.92 -3.07 -21.83
CA HIS A 118 6.49 -3.36 -20.46
C HIS A 118 5.50 -2.29 -20.01
N MET A 119 4.33 -2.73 -19.54
CA MET A 119 3.33 -1.85 -18.92
C MET A 119 3.22 -2.22 -17.45
N ASP A 120 3.58 -1.29 -16.57
CA ASP A 120 3.27 -1.39 -15.15
C ASP A 120 1.84 -0.92 -14.93
N ALA A 121 0.95 -1.85 -14.56
CA ALA A 121 -0.44 -1.53 -14.30
C ALA A 121 -0.55 -0.76 -12.98
N MET A 122 -0.89 0.52 -13.06
CA MET A 122 -1.24 1.30 -11.87
C MET A 122 -2.37 0.60 -11.11
N GLU A 123 -2.16 0.39 -9.81
CA GLU A 123 -3.18 -0.12 -8.89
C GLU A 123 -3.67 -1.54 -9.20
N ALA A 124 -2.82 -2.40 -9.78
CA ALA A 124 -3.15 -3.80 -10.04
C ALA A 124 -3.66 -4.55 -8.77
N PHE A 125 -3.24 -4.12 -7.58
CA PHE A 125 -3.68 -4.66 -6.30
C PHE A 125 -5.14 -4.33 -5.93
N LEU A 126 -5.80 -3.38 -6.61
CA LEU A 126 -7.20 -2.99 -6.36
C LEU A 126 -8.22 -3.81 -7.15
N ASN A 127 -7.77 -4.59 -8.13
CA ASN A 127 -8.64 -5.34 -9.04
C ASN A 127 -9.00 -6.78 -8.63
N PRO A 128 -8.16 -7.55 -7.89
CA PRO A 128 -8.51 -8.91 -7.53
C PRO A 128 -9.57 -8.93 -6.42
N SER A 129 -10.55 -9.81 -6.54
CA SER A 129 -11.51 -10.09 -5.47
C SER A 129 -10.81 -10.79 -4.32
N LEU A 130 -10.98 -10.30 -3.10
CA LEU A 130 -10.47 -10.95 -1.89
C LEU A 130 -11.47 -12.01 -1.42
N LYS A 131 -11.01 -13.23 -1.16
CA LYS A 131 -11.87 -14.29 -0.60
C LYS A 131 -12.08 -14.11 0.90
N GLU A 132 -11.06 -13.58 1.56
CA GLU A 132 -11.00 -13.39 3.00
C GLU A 132 -11.57 -12.04 3.42
N GLU A 133 -12.29 -12.01 4.53
CA GLU A 133 -12.72 -10.75 5.15
C GLU A 133 -11.61 -10.21 6.06
N ILE A 134 -10.92 -9.16 5.60
CA ILE A 134 -9.89 -8.49 6.38
C ILE A 134 -10.47 -7.22 7.02
N TYR A 135 -10.25 -7.07 8.34
CA TYR A 135 -10.62 -5.89 9.11
C TYR A 135 -9.36 -5.18 9.58
N LEU A 136 -9.20 -3.91 9.20
CA LEU A 136 -8.05 -3.09 9.62
C LEU A 136 -8.41 -2.16 10.76
N ASN A 137 -7.56 -2.16 11.79
CA ASN A 137 -7.63 -1.22 12.90
C ASN A 137 -6.95 0.10 12.49
N ILE A 138 -7.78 1.11 12.22
CA ILE A 138 -7.35 2.44 11.74
C ILE A 138 -7.23 3.48 12.86
N THR A 139 -7.26 3.05 14.13
CA THR A 139 -7.27 3.97 15.28
C THR A 139 -6.02 4.85 15.37
N THR A 140 -4.91 4.42 14.78
CA THR A 140 -3.65 5.17 14.66
C THR A 140 -3.69 6.23 13.55
N PHE A 141 -4.62 6.12 12.61
CA PHE A 141 -4.75 6.98 11.44
C PHE A 141 -5.90 7.99 11.56
N VAL A 142 -7.03 7.58 12.17
CA VAL A 142 -8.24 8.40 12.30
C VAL A 142 -8.22 9.22 13.60
N ARG A 143 -8.68 10.48 13.51
CA ARG A 143 -8.79 11.40 14.65
C ARG A 143 -9.70 10.79 15.74
N ARG A 144 -9.34 11.00 17.00
CA ARG A 144 -9.82 10.43 18.29
C ARG A 144 -11.32 10.02 18.48
N ASN A 145 -12.26 10.38 17.62
CA ASN A 145 -13.70 10.12 17.81
C ASN A 145 -14.26 8.82 17.21
N ASP A 146 -13.47 8.06 16.43
CA ASP A 146 -13.95 6.87 15.71
C ASP A 146 -13.23 5.57 16.14
N LYS A 147 -12.98 5.40 17.44
CA LYS A 147 -12.21 4.27 17.98
C LYS A 147 -12.80 2.87 17.71
N ASN A 148 -14.07 2.80 17.32
CA ASN A 148 -14.76 1.54 17.03
C ASN A 148 -14.97 1.29 15.53
N LYS A 149 -14.41 2.13 14.66
CA LYS A 149 -14.52 1.98 13.22
C LYS A 149 -13.30 1.27 12.66
N PHE A 150 -13.56 0.26 11.84
CA PHE A 150 -12.57 -0.57 11.17
C PHE A 150 -12.78 -0.47 9.67
N TRP A 151 -11.72 -0.68 8.91
CA TRP A 151 -11.82 -0.80 7.46
C TRP A 151 -11.96 -2.26 7.06
N ARG A 152 -13.05 -2.60 6.39
CA ARG A 152 -13.25 -3.92 5.78
C ARG A 152 -12.80 -3.88 4.33
N PHE A 153 -11.90 -4.78 3.94
CA PHE A 153 -11.56 -5.03 2.54
C PHE A 153 -12.60 -5.93 1.89
N LYS A 154 -12.90 -5.66 0.62
CA LYS A 154 -13.79 -6.45 -0.25
C LYS A 154 -12.98 -7.06 -1.39
#